data_AF-A0A1E5TB04-F1
#
_entry.id   AF-A0A1E5TB04-F1
#
_cell.length_a   1.000
_cell.length_b   1.000
_cell.length_c   1.000
_cell.angle_alpha   90.00
_cell.angle_beta   90.00
_cell.angle_gamma   90.00
#
_symmetry.space_group_name_H-M   'P 1'
#
loop_
_entity.id
_entity.type
_entity.pdbx_description
1 polymer ?
#
loop_
_entity_poly.entity_id
_entity_poly.type
_entity_poly.pdbx_seq_one_letter_code
_entity_poly.pdbx_strand_id
1 'polypeptide(L)'
;MPDSLNYSKDDVVIKYVFSNTKRRYTSPGPLAGFIGALANYGKEIKTTGSCFKEGSCFPSSEHVNGVSVDTIYKWIKTEDQKIINAMKKFHFTERLVGNKKYFNGFKNSSDGGSLHNTHLHSGLFDDGKIKIVNR
;
A
#
# COMPACT_ATOMS: atom_id res chain seq x y z
N MET A 1 -1.41 10.51 6.60
CA MET A 1 -0.86 9.35 7.34
C MET A 1 0.12 9.87 8.38
N PRO A 2 0.37 9.15 9.49
CA PRO A 2 1.52 9.45 10.34
C PRO A 2 2.83 9.50 9.52
N ASP A 3 3.81 10.33 9.89
CA ASP A 3 5.10 10.39 9.20
C ASP A 3 5.88 9.07 9.27
N SER A 4 5.63 8.30 10.31
CA SER A 4 6.00 6.90 10.42
C SER A 4 5.04 6.21 11.36
N LEU A 5 4.96 4.89 11.25
CA LEU A 5 4.29 4.05 12.24
C LEU A 5 5.30 2.98 12.64
N ASN A 6 5.53 2.85 13.94
CA ASN A 6 6.43 1.84 14.49
C ASN A 6 5.78 1.20 15.71
N TYR A 7 4.81 0.33 15.46
CA TYR A 7 4.11 -0.41 16.49
C TYR A 7 4.55 -1.86 16.50
N SER A 8 4.82 -2.39 17.70
CA SER A 8 5.11 -3.80 17.93
C SER A 8 4.57 -4.17 19.30
N LYS A 9 3.63 -5.10 19.35
CA LYS A 9 3.12 -5.67 20.61
C LYS A 9 2.68 -7.10 20.35
N ASP A 10 3.13 -8.01 21.19
CA ASP A 10 2.90 -9.45 21.04
C ASP A 10 3.30 -9.89 19.61
N ASP A 11 2.42 -10.57 18.89
CA ASP A 11 2.66 -11.03 17.51
C ASP A 11 2.29 -9.98 16.43
N VAL A 12 1.86 -8.77 16.84
CA VAL A 12 1.40 -7.73 15.92
C VAL A 12 2.50 -6.71 15.67
N VAL A 13 2.96 -6.63 14.42
CA VAL A 13 3.94 -5.67 13.93
C VAL A 13 3.30 -4.78 12.86
N ILE A 14 3.25 -3.48 13.10
CA ILE A 14 2.71 -2.50 12.15
C ILE A 14 3.77 -1.41 11.96
N LYS A 15 4.54 -1.53 10.88
CA LYS A 15 5.70 -0.68 10.65
C LYS A 15 5.78 -0.18 9.21
N TYR A 16 5.92 1.13 9.03
CA TYR A 16 6.29 1.70 7.74
C TYR A 16 7.12 2.97 7.88
N VAL A 17 7.91 3.25 6.85
CA VAL A 17 8.68 4.48 6.69
C VAL A 17 8.50 5.04 5.29
N PHE A 18 8.43 6.36 5.16
CA PHE A 18 8.42 7.01 3.85
C PHE A 18 9.79 6.97 3.20
N SER A 19 9.80 6.84 1.87
CA SER A 19 11.02 6.88 1.06
C SER A 19 10.87 7.91 -0.05
N ASN A 20 11.75 8.91 -0.07
CA ASN A 20 11.89 9.92 -1.13
C ASN A 20 10.55 10.50 -1.65
N THR A 21 9.63 10.81 -0.74
CA THR A 21 8.29 11.30 -1.10
C THR A 21 7.82 12.45 -0.21
N LYS A 22 7.07 13.36 -0.84
CA LYS A 22 6.26 14.40 -0.17
C LYS A 22 4.77 14.03 -0.11
N ARG A 23 4.36 12.94 -0.78
CA ARG A 23 2.98 12.46 -0.87
C ARG A 23 2.59 11.65 0.38
N ARG A 24 2.55 12.27 1.56
CA ARG A 24 2.42 11.57 2.87
C ARG A 24 0.99 11.49 3.42
N TYR A 25 0.00 11.89 2.63
CA TYR A 25 -1.40 11.95 3.03
C TYR A 25 -2.19 10.87 2.30
N THR A 26 -3.19 10.30 2.95
CA THR A 26 -4.06 9.26 2.39
C THR A 26 -5.43 9.41 3.04
N SER A 27 -6.50 8.98 2.39
CA SER A 27 -7.85 9.05 2.96
C SER A 27 -8.05 8.01 4.07
N PRO A 28 -9.01 8.20 4.99
CA PRO A 28 -9.17 7.34 6.16
C PRO A 28 -9.37 5.85 5.86
N GLY A 29 -10.13 5.52 4.80
CA GLY A 29 -10.39 4.13 4.39
C GLY A 29 -9.13 3.39 3.95
N PRO A 30 -8.44 3.84 2.89
CA PRO A 30 -7.13 3.32 2.49
C PRO A 30 -6.12 3.28 3.63
N LEU A 31 -6.10 4.27 4.53
CA LEU A 31 -5.23 4.21 5.72
C LEU A 31 -5.55 3.02 6.62
N ALA A 32 -6.84 2.81 6.94
CA ALA A 32 -7.28 1.71 7.78
C ALA A 32 -6.96 0.36 7.12
N GLY A 33 -7.21 0.22 5.82
CA GLY A 33 -6.83 -0.94 5.03
C GLY A 33 -5.33 -1.20 5.06
N PHE A 34 -4.52 -0.15 4.87
CA PHE A 34 -3.07 -0.26 4.87
C PHE A 34 -2.50 -0.67 6.23
N ILE A 35 -3.03 -0.11 7.33
CA ILE A 35 -2.67 -0.53 8.70
C ILE A 35 -2.97 -2.01 8.92
N GLY A 36 -4.13 -2.49 8.47
CA GLY A 36 -4.49 -3.91 8.53
C GLY A 36 -3.52 -4.78 7.70
N ALA A 37 -3.19 -4.35 6.49
CA ALA A 37 -2.25 -5.06 5.61
C ALA A 37 -0.84 -5.15 6.24
N LEU A 38 -0.36 -4.08 6.88
CA LEU A 38 0.90 -4.07 7.62
C LEU A 38 0.89 -5.05 8.79
N ALA A 39 -0.18 -5.07 9.58
CA ALA A 39 -0.34 -6.02 10.69
C ALA A 39 -0.30 -7.48 10.20
N ASN A 40 -0.89 -7.77 9.04
CA ASN A 40 -0.87 -9.12 8.47
C ASN A 40 0.46 -9.47 7.80
N TYR A 41 1.18 -8.49 7.26
CA TYR A 41 2.52 -8.67 6.69
C TYR A 41 3.58 -8.88 7.78
N GLY A 42 3.42 -8.22 8.93
CA GLY A 42 4.20 -8.45 10.15
C GLY A 42 5.65 -7.95 10.10
N LYS A 43 6.00 -7.08 9.14
CA LYS A 43 7.34 -6.51 8.98
C LYS A 43 7.26 -5.07 8.50
N GLU A 44 8.37 -4.35 8.62
CA GLU A 44 8.48 -2.99 8.08
C GLU A 44 8.39 -2.95 6.55
N ILE A 45 7.67 -1.95 6.04
CA ILE A 45 7.55 -1.60 4.61
C ILE A 45 8.03 -0.18 4.35
N LYS A 46 8.72 0.02 3.24
CA LYS A 46 9.00 1.36 2.70
C LYS A 46 7.87 1.76 1.76
N THR A 47 7.34 2.97 1.92
CA THR A 47 6.24 3.48 1.10
C THR A 47 6.62 4.81 0.44
N THR A 48 6.19 5.01 -0.81
CA THR A 48 6.23 6.33 -1.47
C THR A 48 4.96 7.13 -1.22
N GLY A 49 4.09 6.60 -0.36
CA GLY A 49 2.90 7.23 0.14
C GLY A 49 1.75 7.21 -0.86
N SER A 50 1.02 8.31 -0.92
CA SER A 50 -0.27 8.40 -1.60
C SER A 50 -0.43 9.78 -2.25
N CYS A 51 -0.94 10.79 -1.52
CA CYS A 51 -1.15 12.15 -2.04
C CYS A 51 -0.47 13.26 -1.20
N PHE A 52 -0.42 14.48 -1.74
CA PHE A 52 -0.02 15.67 -1.00
C PHE A 52 -1.11 16.10 0.00
N LYS A 53 -0.79 17.06 0.88
CA LYS A 53 -1.69 17.52 1.94
C LYS A 53 -3.03 18.02 1.41
N GLU A 54 -3.00 18.65 0.24
CA GLU A 54 -4.14 19.25 -0.44
C GLU A 54 -4.94 18.20 -1.25
N GLY A 55 -4.58 16.91 -1.17
CA GLY A 55 -5.20 15.84 -1.96
C GLY A 55 -4.70 15.76 -3.40
N SER A 56 -3.78 16.64 -3.80
CA SER A 56 -3.18 16.63 -5.14
C SER A 56 -2.29 15.40 -5.31
N CYS A 57 -2.16 14.94 -6.56
CA CYS A 57 -1.63 13.61 -6.89
C CYS A 57 -0.51 13.63 -7.94
N PHE A 58 -0.02 14.80 -8.34
CA PHE A 58 1.04 14.91 -9.34
C PHE A 58 2.26 14.04 -8.96
N PRO A 59 2.83 13.24 -9.90
CA PRO A 59 2.47 13.16 -11.33
C PRO A 59 1.41 12.11 -11.68
N SER A 60 0.89 11.33 -10.72
CA SER A 60 -0.02 10.21 -10.99
C SER A 60 -1.44 10.49 -10.49
N SER A 61 -2.40 10.59 -11.42
CA SER A 61 -3.82 10.79 -11.11
C SER A 61 -4.42 9.69 -10.23
N GLU A 62 -3.83 8.50 -10.21
CA GLU A 62 -4.27 7.32 -9.44
C GLU A 62 -4.18 7.51 -7.91
N HIS A 63 -3.59 8.62 -7.46
CA HIS A 63 -3.49 8.98 -6.05
C HIS A 63 -4.39 10.13 -5.61
N VAL A 64 -5.27 10.64 -6.49
CA VAL A 64 -6.13 11.78 -6.16
C VAL A 64 -6.89 11.55 -4.85
N ASN A 65 -6.89 12.55 -3.98
CA ASN A 65 -7.55 12.49 -2.66
C ASN A 65 -7.10 11.31 -1.77
N GLY A 66 -5.95 10.72 -2.06
CA GLY A 66 -5.34 9.72 -1.20
C GLY A 66 -5.96 8.32 -1.30
N VAL A 67 -6.58 7.98 -2.43
CA VAL A 67 -7.35 6.73 -2.65
C VAL A 67 -6.51 5.46 -2.82
N SER A 68 -5.18 5.59 -2.84
CA SER A 68 -4.25 4.49 -3.11
C SER A 68 -2.98 4.62 -2.29
N VAL A 69 -2.21 3.55 -2.11
CA VAL A 69 -0.93 3.56 -1.39
C VAL A 69 0.11 2.80 -2.20
N ASP A 70 1.26 3.44 -2.42
CA ASP A 70 2.41 2.83 -3.07
C ASP A 70 3.38 2.23 -2.05
N THR A 71 3.90 1.04 -2.31
CA THR A 71 4.92 0.39 -1.47
C THR A 71 6.12 -0.06 -2.31
N ILE A 72 7.33 0.09 -1.78
CA ILE A 72 8.56 -0.27 -2.49
C ILE A 72 8.80 -1.78 -2.37
N TYR A 73 9.13 -2.42 -3.48
CA TYR A 73 9.48 -3.84 -3.48
C TYR A 73 10.72 -4.13 -2.65
N LYS A 74 10.71 -5.26 -1.94
CA LYS A 74 11.90 -5.80 -1.28
C LYS A 74 12.81 -6.56 -2.23
N TRP A 75 12.33 -6.84 -3.45
CA TRP A 75 12.99 -7.68 -4.44
C TRP A 75 13.17 -9.12 -3.96
N ILE A 76 12.25 -9.58 -3.12
CA ILE A 76 12.21 -10.95 -2.60
C ILE A 76 10.81 -11.49 -2.89
N LYS A 77 10.69 -12.39 -3.89
CA LYS A 77 9.39 -12.82 -4.44
C LYS A 77 8.38 -13.25 -3.37
N THR A 78 8.82 -14.03 -2.40
CA THR A 78 7.95 -14.54 -1.33
C THR A 78 7.43 -13.42 -0.43
N GLU A 79 8.22 -12.37 -0.20
CA GLU A 79 7.86 -11.23 0.64
C GLU A 79 6.96 -10.25 -0.12
N ASP A 80 7.29 -9.96 -1.37
CA ASP A 80 6.50 -9.08 -2.22
C ASP A 80 5.13 -9.70 -2.55
N GLN A 81 5.05 -11.03 -2.72
CA GLN A 81 3.76 -11.72 -2.82
C GLN A 81 2.94 -11.67 -1.52
N LYS A 82 3.58 -11.73 -0.35
CA LYS A 82 2.88 -11.63 0.95
C LYS A 82 2.21 -10.27 1.11
N ILE A 83 2.90 -9.18 0.79
CA ILE A 83 2.26 -7.85 0.86
C ILE A 83 1.14 -7.71 -0.17
N ILE A 84 1.29 -8.20 -1.41
CA ILE A 84 0.19 -8.21 -2.41
C ILE A 84 -1.05 -8.92 -1.85
N ASN A 85 -0.85 -10.09 -1.23
CA ASN A 85 -1.94 -10.84 -0.60
C ASN A 85 -2.56 -10.10 0.58
N ALA A 86 -1.73 -9.44 1.39
CA ALA A 86 -2.21 -8.63 2.50
C ALA A 86 -3.05 -7.44 2.00
N MET A 87 -2.58 -6.69 1.00
CA MET A 87 -3.35 -5.58 0.41
C MET A 87 -4.71 -6.06 -0.13
N LYS A 88 -4.75 -7.21 -0.83
CA LYS A 88 -6.04 -7.83 -1.24
C LYS A 88 -6.92 -8.19 -0.05
N LYS A 89 -6.37 -8.82 0.98
CA LYS A 89 -7.10 -9.23 2.19
C LYS A 89 -7.76 -8.03 2.88
N PHE A 90 -7.11 -6.88 2.83
CA PHE A 90 -7.61 -5.62 3.37
C PHE A 90 -8.17 -4.72 2.26
N HIS A 91 -8.89 -5.32 1.32
CA HIS A 91 -9.88 -4.65 0.47
C HIS A 91 -9.37 -3.58 -0.50
N PHE A 92 -8.06 -3.52 -0.77
CA PHE A 92 -7.57 -2.86 -1.98
C PHE A 92 -7.99 -3.70 -3.18
N THR A 93 -8.89 -3.18 -4.04
CA THR A 93 -9.39 -3.91 -5.21
C THR A 93 -8.52 -3.74 -6.45
N GLU A 94 -7.49 -2.91 -6.38
CA GLU A 94 -6.44 -2.78 -7.37
C GLU A 94 -5.05 -2.99 -6.75
N ARG A 95 -4.21 -3.77 -7.43
CA ARG A 95 -2.80 -4.02 -7.06
C ARG A 95 -2.02 -4.14 -8.34
N LEU A 96 -1.34 -3.07 -8.74
CA LEU A 96 -0.59 -3.03 -10.00
C LEU A 96 0.88 -3.30 -9.73
N VAL A 97 1.42 -4.31 -10.41
CA VAL A 97 2.83 -4.67 -10.36
C VAL A 97 3.55 -4.28 -11.64
N GLY A 98 4.88 -4.23 -11.61
CA GLY A 98 5.67 -4.03 -12.81
C GLY A 98 5.56 -5.17 -13.83
N ASN A 99 6.18 -4.98 -15.00
CA ASN A 99 6.08 -5.89 -16.14
C ASN A 99 7.38 -6.62 -16.50
N LYS A 100 8.44 -6.45 -15.72
CA LYS A 100 9.69 -7.22 -15.85
C LYS A 100 9.50 -8.70 -15.47
N LYS A 101 10.40 -9.57 -15.95
CA LYS A 101 10.45 -11.02 -15.61
C LYS A 101 10.35 -11.32 -14.11
N TYR A 102 10.84 -10.42 -13.26
CA TYR A 102 10.71 -10.53 -11.80
C TYR A 102 9.25 -10.70 -11.35
N PHE A 103 8.30 -10.01 -11.97
CA PHE A 103 6.89 -10.00 -11.58
C PHE A 103 6.09 -11.21 -12.08
N ASN A 104 6.68 -12.03 -12.96
CA ASN A 104 6.04 -13.23 -13.49
C ASN A 104 5.63 -14.19 -12.36
N GLY A 105 4.35 -14.58 -12.37
CA GLY A 105 3.78 -15.52 -11.39
C GLY A 105 3.30 -14.88 -10.10
N PHE A 106 3.36 -13.54 -9.95
CA PHE A 106 2.61 -12.88 -8.89
C PHE A 106 1.10 -13.08 -9.09
N LYS A 107 0.43 -13.50 -8.02
CA LYS A 107 -1.02 -13.70 -7.94
C LYS A 107 -1.66 -12.50 -7.26
N ASN A 108 -2.98 -12.31 -7.50
CA ASN A 108 -3.78 -11.26 -6.86
C ASN A 108 -3.36 -9.82 -7.23
N SER A 109 -2.76 -9.66 -8.40
CA SER A 109 -2.25 -8.42 -8.95
C SER A 109 -2.44 -8.39 -10.46
N SER A 110 -2.43 -7.19 -11.04
CA SER A 110 -2.48 -6.96 -12.49
C SER A 110 -1.19 -6.29 -12.96
N ASP A 111 -0.89 -6.40 -14.26
CA ASP A 111 0.22 -5.68 -14.88
C ASP A 111 -0.09 -4.18 -14.94
N GLY A 112 0.69 -3.36 -14.24
CA GLY A 112 0.65 -1.90 -14.24
C GLY A 112 1.63 -1.24 -15.21
N GLY A 113 2.36 -2.03 -16.01
CA GLY A 113 3.36 -1.56 -16.94
C GLY A 113 4.66 -1.11 -16.27
N SER A 114 5.46 -0.37 -17.04
CA SER A 114 6.84 -0.06 -16.66
C SER A 114 6.97 0.92 -15.50
N LEU A 115 5.96 1.75 -15.25
CA LEU A 115 5.91 2.71 -14.14
C LEU A 115 5.94 2.00 -12.78
N HIS A 116 5.34 0.81 -12.70
CA HIS A 116 5.25 0.00 -11.50
C HIS A 116 6.45 -0.95 -11.32
N ASN A 117 7.55 -0.75 -12.06
CA ASN A 117 8.74 -1.61 -11.92
C ASN A 117 9.54 -1.36 -10.63
N THR A 118 9.25 -0.31 -9.87
CA THR A 118 9.98 0.04 -8.63
C THR A 118 9.11 0.01 -7.39
N HIS A 119 7.79 -0.08 -7.55
CA HIS A 119 6.81 -0.05 -6.47
C HIS A 119 5.54 -0.80 -6.85
N LEU A 120 4.87 -1.34 -5.84
CA LEU A 120 3.52 -1.87 -5.91
C LEU A 120 2.54 -0.72 -5.68
N HIS A 121 1.68 -0.44 -6.66
CA HIS A 121 0.53 0.43 -6.46
C HIS A 121 -0.64 -0.38 -5.90
N SER A 122 -1.29 0.12 -4.85
CA SER A 122 -2.49 -0.49 -4.29
C SER A 122 -3.60 0.55 -4.18
N GLY A 123 -4.60 0.45 -5.04
CA GLY A 123 -5.67 1.43 -5.19
C GLY A 123 -7.06 0.83 -5.08
N LEU A 124 -8.06 1.64 -5.43
CA LEU A 124 -9.48 1.29 -5.44
C LEU A 124 -9.89 0.55 -4.15
N PHE A 125 -9.64 1.19 -3.00
CA PHE A 125 -10.05 0.63 -1.72
C PHE A 125 -11.58 0.55 -1.63
N ASP A 126 -12.11 -0.61 -1.22
CA ASP A 126 -13.55 -0.81 -1.01
C ASP A 126 -13.99 -0.29 0.36
N ASP A 127 -14.36 1.00 0.41
CA ASP A 127 -14.88 1.67 1.61
C ASP A 127 -16.13 0.97 2.19
N GLY A 128 -16.89 0.22 1.37
CA GLY A 128 -18.05 -0.56 1.82
C GLY A 128 -17.68 -1.71 2.78
N LYS A 129 -16.39 -2.03 2.93
CA LYS A 129 -15.89 -3.03 3.89
C LYS A 129 -15.48 -2.42 5.23
N ILE A 130 -15.49 -1.10 5.36
CA ILE A 130 -15.17 -0.44 6.64
C ILE A 130 -16.27 -0.74 7.65
N LYS A 131 -15.87 -1.18 8.83
CA LYS A 131 -16.73 -1.28 10.00
C LYS A 131 -16.37 -0.17 10.98
N ILE A 132 -17.28 0.77 11.18
CA ILE A 132 -17.15 1.79 12.21
C ILE A 132 -17.53 1.15 13.54
N VAL A 133 -16.58 1.10 14.46
CA VAL A 133 -16.81 0.60 15.82
C VAL A 133 -16.99 1.82 16.72
N ASN A 134 -18.23 2.08 17.13
CA ASN A 134 -18.50 3.10 18.13
C ASN A 134 -18.00 2.59 19.48
N ARG A 135 -17.22 3.42 20.18
CA ARG A 135 -16.74 3.15 21.54
C ARG A 135 -17.64 3.82 22.55
#